data_AF-A0A7C5NTE2-F1
#
_entry.id   AF-A0A7C5NTE2-F1
#
_cell.length_a   1.000
_cell.length_b   1.000
_cell.length_c   1.000
_cell.angle_alpha   90.00
_cell.angle_beta   90.00
_cell.angle_gamma   90.00
#
_symmetry.space_group_name_H-M   'P 1'
#
loop_
_entity.id
_entity.type
_entity.pdbx_description
1 polymer ?
#
loop_
_entity_poly.entity_id
_entity_poly.type
_entity_poly.pdbx_seq_one_letter_code
_entity_poly.pdbx_strand_id
1 'polypeptide(L)'
;MEYRVKNLEILKDSQERNYLEKHLEKFIKKMSFIPKKYRKSNTIQVYLSQISDKELKITVSAILITGDFSVEKSGKSIEDIVPQVFYNFTQKIAEEIKNIRTKFAIDKKNEFFEKLALDKKNLQNLDDKEKSELFKNIIPVFLHGLKGYVNRRIISAKLAGLKALSNIDPKDVINEVVLRVHDTFNKNTENIQDINIWLIKEADNVLNEILDKNKEENVSYEELVNNELGQLEEKFTVDGGYDLVMT
;
A
#
# COMPACT_ATOMS: atom_id res chain seq x y z
N MET A 1 -0.50 -13.45 23.53
CA MET A 1 -0.90 -14.69 22.83
C MET A 1 -0.43 -15.85 23.68
N GLU A 2 -1.10 -16.98 23.58
CA GLU A 2 -0.70 -18.21 24.24
C GLU A 2 -0.10 -19.19 23.21
N TYR A 3 0.62 -20.19 23.70
CA TYR A 3 1.11 -21.28 22.86
C TYR A 3 0.71 -22.63 23.44
N ARG A 4 0.58 -23.63 22.57
CA ARG A 4 0.45 -25.04 22.96
C ARG A 4 1.43 -25.86 22.14
N VAL A 5 2.27 -26.63 22.81
CA VAL A 5 3.16 -27.60 22.16
C VAL A 5 2.48 -28.96 22.21
N LYS A 6 2.41 -29.62 21.05
CA LYS A 6 1.93 -30.99 20.90
C LYS A 6 3.11 -31.90 20.61
N ASN A 7 3.03 -33.10 21.15
CA ASN A 7 4.04 -34.16 21.03
C ASN A 7 5.43 -33.78 21.58
N LEU A 8 5.45 -33.09 22.73
CA LEU A 8 6.70 -32.67 23.37
C LEU A 8 7.58 -33.86 23.80
N GLU A 9 6.96 -35.03 24.00
CA GLU A 9 7.62 -36.28 24.35
C GLU A 9 8.60 -36.80 23.28
N ILE A 10 8.50 -36.32 22.03
CA ILE A 10 9.46 -36.64 20.96
C ILE A 10 10.85 -36.12 21.32
N LEU A 11 10.93 -34.97 21.99
CA LEU A 11 12.18 -34.43 22.53
C LEU A 11 12.48 -35.16 23.83
N LYS A 12 13.41 -36.11 23.80
CA LYS A 12 13.75 -36.91 24.99
C LYS A 12 14.72 -36.16 25.91
N ASP A 13 15.51 -35.25 25.36
CA ASP A 13 16.47 -34.46 26.12
C ASP A 13 15.81 -33.22 26.76
N SER A 14 16.08 -33.03 28.05
CA SER A 14 15.71 -31.84 28.81
C SER A 14 16.32 -30.55 28.23
N GLN A 15 17.52 -30.60 27.63
CA GLN A 15 18.14 -29.42 27.03
C GLN A 15 17.39 -28.96 25.79
N GLU A 16 17.00 -29.88 24.92
CA GLU A 16 16.19 -29.59 23.72
C GLU A 16 14.83 -28.97 24.08
N ARG A 17 14.16 -29.51 25.11
CA ARG A 17 12.89 -28.95 25.61
C ARG A 17 13.06 -27.52 26.11
N ASN A 18 14.05 -27.29 26.97
CA ASN A 18 14.35 -25.95 27.50
C ASN A 18 14.73 -24.97 26.37
N TYR A 19 15.45 -25.43 25.35
CA TYR A 19 15.80 -24.63 24.19
C TYR A 19 14.56 -24.19 23.41
N LEU A 20 13.64 -25.12 23.14
CA LEU A 20 12.39 -24.84 22.44
C LEU A 20 11.53 -23.86 23.24
N GLU A 21 11.32 -24.09 24.54
CA GLU A 21 10.52 -23.22 25.41
C GLU A 21 11.06 -21.79 25.44
N LYS A 22 12.37 -21.63 25.65
CA LYS A 22 13.03 -20.31 25.63
C LYS A 22 12.82 -19.56 24.31
N HIS A 23 12.86 -20.26 23.18
CA HIS A 23 12.62 -19.66 21.88
C HIS A 23 11.13 -19.37 21.64
N LEU A 24 10.23 -20.23 22.10
CA LEU A 24 8.79 -20.02 22.05
C LEU A 24 8.37 -18.77 22.81
N GLU A 25 8.88 -18.55 24.03
CA GLU A 25 8.56 -17.36 24.80
C GLU A 25 8.94 -16.07 24.05
N LYS A 26 10.13 -16.03 23.46
CA LYS A 26 10.60 -14.91 22.63
C LYS A 26 9.72 -14.74 21.40
N PHE A 27 9.39 -15.85 20.74
CA PHE A 27 8.57 -15.86 19.54
C PHE A 27 7.15 -15.35 19.82
N ILE A 28 6.52 -15.78 20.92
CA ILE A 28 5.17 -15.35 21.31
C ILE A 28 5.13 -13.87 21.68
N LYS A 29 6.17 -13.34 22.33
CA LYS A 29 6.32 -11.90 22.55
C LYS A 29 6.35 -11.14 21.22
N LYS A 30 7.10 -11.61 20.23
CA LYS A 30 7.09 -11.02 18.87
C LYS A 30 5.70 -11.11 18.24
N MET A 31 5.02 -12.26 18.31
CA MET A 31 3.70 -12.47 17.71
C MET A 31 2.58 -11.58 18.24
N SER A 32 2.80 -10.85 19.35
CA SER A 32 1.92 -9.78 19.81
C SER A 32 1.56 -8.76 18.73
N PHE A 33 2.42 -8.54 17.72
CA PHE A 33 2.18 -7.58 16.64
C PHE A 33 0.89 -7.86 15.85
N ILE A 34 0.44 -9.12 15.79
CA ILE A 34 -0.74 -9.51 15.04
C ILE A 34 -1.99 -8.90 15.71
N PRO A 35 -2.76 -8.03 15.05
CA PRO A 35 -3.93 -7.43 15.71
C PRO A 35 -5.04 -8.46 15.99
N LYS A 36 -5.76 -8.30 17.11
CA LYS A 36 -6.86 -9.22 17.52
C LYS A 36 -7.89 -9.45 16.42
N LYS A 37 -8.23 -8.41 15.65
CA LYS A 37 -9.20 -8.46 14.53
C LYS A 37 -8.84 -9.42 13.39
N TYR A 38 -7.60 -9.89 13.30
CA TYR A 38 -7.17 -10.85 12.27
C TYR A 38 -7.02 -12.27 12.81
N ARG A 39 -7.23 -12.48 14.11
CA ARG A 39 -7.06 -13.77 14.78
C ARG A 39 -8.43 -14.36 15.10
N LYS A 40 -8.66 -15.62 14.73
CA LYS A 40 -9.82 -16.40 15.20
C LYS A 40 -9.50 -17.13 16.50
N SER A 41 -8.23 -17.47 16.72
CA SER A 41 -7.70 -18.02 17.98
C SER A 41 -6.52 -17.19 18.49
N ASN A 42 -6.41 -17.07 19.81
CA ASN A 42 -5.26 -16.41 20.46
C ASN A 42 -4.10 -17.37 20.78
N THR A 43 -4.21 -18.62 20.32
CA THR A 43 -3.26 -19.70 20.55
C THR A 43 -2.48 -20.02 19.29
N ILE A 44 -1.15 -20.05 19.40
CA ILE A 44 -0.28 -20.68 18.40
C ILE A 44 -0.04 -22.13 18.80
N GLN A 45 -0.23 -23.05 17.86
CA GLN A 45 0.10 -24.46 18.07
C GLN A 45 1.46 -24.76 17.47
N VAL A 46 2.28 -25.49 18.22
CA VAL A 46 3.54 -26.05 17.71
C VAL A 46 3.43 -27.56 17.80
N TYR A 47 3.56 -28.21 16.66
CA TYR A 47 3.46 -29.66 16.52
C TYR A 47 4.84 -30.22 16.19
N LEU A 48 5.27 -31.19 17.00
CA LEU A 48 6.50 -31.94 16.79
C LEU A 48 6.15 -33.28 16.14
N SER A 49 6.96 -33.69 15.16
CA SER A 49 6.85 -35.00 14.53
C SER A 49 8.23 -35.55 14.21
N GLN A 50 8.41 -36.85 14.39
CA GLN A 50 9.61 -37.56 13.97
C GLN A 50 9.38 -38.11 12.57
N ILE A 51 10.24 -37.77 11.60
CA ILE A 51 10.18 -38.31 10.23
C ILE A 51 11.02 -39.58 10.13
N SER A 52 12.20 -39.58 10.73
CA SER A 52 13.13 -40.71 10.80
C SER A 52 13.92 -40.65 12.11
N ASP A 53 14.69 -41.68 12.47
CA ASP A 53 15.48 -41.69 13.72
C ASP A 53 16.40 -40.49 13.92
N LYS A 54 16.71 -39.73 12.85
CA LYS A 54 17.60 -38.56 12.89
C LYS A 54 16.97 -37.28 12.35
N GLU A 55 15.67 -37.28 12.03
CA GLU A 55 15.01 -36.11 11.45
C GLU A 55 13.71 -35.77 12.18
N LEU A 56 13.69 -34.53 12.70
CA LEU A 56 12.57 -33.91 13.37
C LEU A 56 11.88 -32.95 12.39
N LYS A 57 10.56 -32.85 12.46
CA LYS A 57 9.75 -31.83 11.79
C LYS A 57 8.94 -31.05 12.80
N ILE A 58 9.04 -29.73 12.71
CA ILE A 58 8.29 -28.77 13.51
C ILE A 58 7.30 -28.05 12.60
N THR A 59 6.02 -28.09 12.97
CA THR A 59 4.96 -27.32 12.32
C THR A 59 4.41 -26.31 13.30
N VAL A 60 4.38 -25.05 12.90
CA VAL A 60 3.81 -23.93 13.68
C VAL A 60 2.54 -23.48 12.97
N SER A 61 1.43 -23.42 13.69
CA SER A 61 0.14 -23.02 13.15
C SER A 61 -0.61 -22.00 14.01
N ALA A 62 -1.42 -21.19 13.34
CA ALA A 62 -2.36 -20.26 13.94
C ALA A 62 -3.65 -20.24 13.14
N ILE A 63 -4.76 -19.92 13.81
CA ILE A 63 -6.07 -19.79 13.17
C ILE A 63 -6.36 -18.30 12.96
N LEU A 64 -6.31 -17.88 11.71
CA LEU A 64 -6.65 -16.53 11.27
C LEU A 64 -8.13 -16.44 10.90
N ILE A 65 -8.60 -15.22 10.62
CA ILE A 65 -9.96 -15.02 10.08
C ILE A 65 -10.14 -15.65 8.69
N THR A 66 -9.07 -15.80 7.92
CA THR A 66 -9.08 -16.41 6.58
C THR A 66 -9.05 -17.94 6.62
N GLY A 67 -8.71 -18.54 7.76
CA GLY A 67 -8.58 -19.99 7.92
C GLY A 67 -7.35 -20.38 8.71
N ASP A 68 -6.98 -21.66 8.58
CA ASP A 68 -5.80 -22.22 9.22
C ASP A 68 -4.54 -21.81 8.45
N PHE A 69 -3.55 -21.31 9.19
CA PHE A 69 -2.27 -20.90 8.66
C PHE A 69 -1.17 -21.72 9.33
N SER A 70 -0.30 -22.35 8.53
CA SER A 70 0.80 -23.17 9.06
C SER A 70 2.09 -23.03 8.27
N VAL A 71 3.20 -23.12 8.98
CA VAL A 71 4.54 -23.22 8.41
C VAL A 71 5.25 -24.40 9.05
N GLU A 72 5.94 -25.18 8.24
CA GLU A 72 6.65 -26.36 8.69
C GLU A 72 8.11 -26.35 8.23
N LYS A 73 8.97 -27.02 9.00
CA LYS A 73 10.36 -27.24 8.67
C LYS A 73 10.86 -28.54 9.27
N SER A 74 11.65 -29.29 8.52
CA SER A 74 12.36 -30.46 9.00
C SER A 74 13.87 -30.24 9.07
N GLY A 75 14.55 -31.03 9.89
CA GLY A 75 15.99 -31.01 10.06
C GLY A 75 16.47 -32.02 11.10
N LYS A 76 17.79 -32.04 11.33
CA LYS A 76 18.41 -33.01 12.23
C LYS A 76 18.57 -32.52 13.67
N SER A 77 18.69 -31.20 13.86
CA SER A 77 18.90 -30.56 15.16
C SER A 77 17.79 -29.54 15.43
N ILE A 78 17.32 -29.51 16.67
CA ILE A 78 16.28 -28.57 17.08
C ILE A 78 16.78 -27.11 17.06
N GLU A 79 18.07 -26.92 17.36
CA GLU A 79 18.76 -25.64 17.34
C GLU A 79 18.76 -24.98 15.97
N ASP A 80 18.78 -25.79 14.90
CA ASP A 80 18.72 -25.30 13.53
C ASP A 80 17.27 -25.04 13.07
N ILE A 81 16.35 -25.94 13.42
CA ILE A 81 14.97 -25.91 12.90
C ILE A 81 14.16 -24.79 13.56
N VAL A 82 14.25 -24.64 14.88
CA VAL A 82 13.40 -23.73 15.66
C VAL A 82 13.54 -22.27 15.22
N PRO A 83 14.76 -21.70 15.09
CA PRO A 83 14.90 -20.33 14.60
C PRO A 83 14.34 -20.15 13.20
N GLN A 84 14.56 -21.12 12.30
CA GLN A 84 14.12 -21.04 10.91
C GLN A 84 12.60 -21.11 10.78
N VAL A 85 11.93 -22.06 11.45
CA VAL A 85 10.48 -22.20 11.37
C VAL A 85 9.77 -20.99 11.97
N PHE A 86 10.28 -20.43 13.07
CA PHE A 86 9.73 -19.22 13.68
C PHE A 86 9.95 -17.98 12.82
N TYR A 87 11.14 -17.83 12.21
CA TYR A 87 11.40 -16.74 11.27
C TYR A 87 10.45 -16.82 10.07
N ASN A 88 10.36 -17.99 9.43
CA ASN A 88 9.51 -18.20 8.26
C ASN A 88 8.03 -17.97 8.57
N PHE A 89 7.56 -18.44 9.73
CA PHE A 89 6.21 -18.18 10.19
C PHE A 89 5.95 -16.68 10.36
N THR A 90 6.89 -15.95 10.96
CA THR A 90 6.79 -14.49 11.16
C THR A 90 6.67 -13.74 9.83
N GLN A 91 7.49 -14.11 8.85
CA GLN A 91 7.46 -13.45 7.54
C GLN A 91 6.14 -13.73 6.80
N LYS A 92 5.78 -15.02 6.69
CA LYS A 92 4.58 -15.41 5.95
C LYS A 92 3.29 -14.91 6.61
N ILE A 93 3.22 -14.84 7.94
CA ILE A 93 2.02 -14.30 8.61
C ILE A 93 1.90 -12.78 8.44
N ALA A 94 3.03 -12.05 8.39
CA ALA A 94 3.02 -10.62 8.09
C ALA A 94 2.55 -10.35 6.66
N GLU A 95 2.99 -11.17 5.71
CA GLU A 95 2.54 -11.14 4.32
C GLU A 95 1.04 -11.45 4.19
N GLU A 96 0.56 -12.49 4.88
CA GLU A 96 -0.86 -12.85 4.90
C GLU A 96 -1.72 -11.70 5.46
N ILE A 97 -1.30 -11.06 6.56
CA ILE A 97 -2.00 -9.89 7.11
C ILE A 97 -2.00 -8.72 6.11
N LYS A 98 -0.91 -8.51 5.36
CA LYS A 98 -0.86 -7.48 4.31
C LYS A 98 -1.86 -7.81 3.20
N ASN A 99 -1.92 -9.05 2.75
CA ASN A 99 -2.86 -9.51 1.71
C ASN A 99 -4.30 -9.34 2.16
N ILE A 100 -4.61 -9.71 3.41
CA ILE A 100 -5.92 -9.48 4.04
C ILE A 100 -6.28 -8.00 4.01
N ARG A 101 -5.36 -7.10 4.40
CA ARG A 101 -5.62 -5.65 4.40
C ARG A 101 -5.90 -5.13 2.99
N THR A 102 -5.11 -5.54 2.01
CA THR A 102 -5.29 -5.14 0.61
C THR A 102 -6.63 -5.64 0.08
N LYS A 103 -6.98 -6.90 0.35
CA LYS A 103 -8.26 -7.48 -0.05
C LYS A 103 -9.44 -6.74 0.58
N PHE A 104 -9.43 -6.51 1.90
CA PHE A 104 -10.49 -5.72 2.55
C PHE A 104 -10.62 -4.30 1.99
N ALA A 105 -9.51 -3.66 1.62
CA ALA A 105 -9.56 -2.34 1.00
C ALA A 105 -10.18 -2.39 -0.41
N ILE A 106 -9.86 -3.43 -1.19
CA ILE A 106 -10.43 -3.66 -2.52
C ILE A 106 -11.92 -4.02 -2.40
N ASP A 107 -12.28 -4.94 -1.51
CA ASP A 107 -13.67 -5.39 -1.33
C ASP A 107 -14.56 -4.22 -0.88
N LYS A 108 -14.10 -3.41 0.10
CA LYS A 108 -14.82 -2.19 0.49
C LYS A 108 -14.96 -1.20 -0.66
N LYS A 109 -13.91 -1.05 -1.47
CA LYS A 109 -13.95 -0.20 -2.65
C LYS A 109 -15.01 -0.73 -3.62
N ASN A 110 -15.03 -2.03 -3.89
CA ASN A 110 -15.97 -2.66 -4.82
C ASN A 110 -17.42 -2.59 -4.31
N GLU A 111 -17.68 -2.93 -3.04
CA GLU A 111 -18.99 -2.81 -2.39
C GLU A 111 -19.52 -1.37 -2.49
N PHE A 112 -18.63 -0.40 -2.27
CA PHE A 112 -18.94 1.01 -2.44
C PHE A 112 -19.32 1.34 -3.90
N PHE A 113 -18.57 0.85 -4.89
CA PHE A 113 -18.89 1.03 -6.31
C PHE A 113 -20.18 0.33 -6.73
N GLU A 114 -20.49 -0.85 -6.21
CA GLU A 114 -21.74 -1.57 -6.46
C GLU A 114 -22.93 -0.78 -5.90
N LYS A 115 -22.81 -0.29 -4.66
CA LYS A 115 -23.83 0.56 -4.05
C LYS A 115 -24.04 1.85 -4.85
N LEU A 116 -22.97 2.50 -5.28
CA LEU A 116 -23.05 3.66 -6.16
C LEU A 116 -23.68 3.36 -7.52
N ALA A 117 -23.41 2.18 -8.10
CA ALA A 117 -24.01 1.79 -9.38
C ALA A 117 -25.52 1.53 -9.25
N LEU A 118 -25.96 1.03 -8.08
CA LEU A 118 -27.37 0.93 -7.71
C LEU A 118 -28.01 2.32 -7.55
N ASP A 119 -27.34 3.22 -6.83
CA ASP A 119 -27.80 4.60 -6.64
C ASP A 119 -27.78 5.41 -7.96
N LYS A 120 -26.87 5.07 -8.89
CA LYS A 120 -26.75 5.67 -10.23
C LYS A 120 -28.02 5.53 -11.07
N LYS A 121 -28.72 4.39 -10.98
CA LYS A 121 -30.01 4.21 -11.67
C LYS A 121 -31.08 5.19 -11.21
N ASN A 122 -30.88 5.86 -10.06
CA ASN A 122 -31.83 6.79 -9.46
C ASN A 122 -31.30 8.24 -9.38
N LEU A 123 -30.06 8.53 -9.80
CA LEU A 123 -29.42 9.86 -9.67
C LEU A 123 -30.19 11.01 -10.32
N GLN A 124 -30.89 10.75 -11.43
CA GLN A 124 -31.69 11.78 -12.11
C GLN A 124 -32.89 12.24 -11.28
N ASN A 125 -33.33 11.42 -10.32
CA ASN A 125 -34.48 11.68 -9.46
C ASN A 125 -34.11 12.17 -8.06
N LEU A 126 -32.80 12.24 -7.74
CA LEU A 126 -32.34 12.73 -6.44
C LEU A 126 -32.40 14.26 -6.39
N ASP A 127 -32.83 14.79 -5.24
CA ASP A 127 -32.76 16.22 -4.97
C ASP A 127 -31.30 16.68 -4.69
N ASP A 128 -31.08 17.99 -4.60
CA ASP A 128 -29.74 18.56 -4.38
C ASP A 128 -29.14 18.16 -3.02
N LYS A 129 -29.98 17.88 -2.02
CA LYS A 129 -29.55 17.48 -0.67
C LYS A 129 -29.05 16.04 -0.68
N GLU A 130 -29.76 15.15 -1.35
CA GLU A 130 -29.40 13.75 -1.58
C GLU A 130 -28.12 13.63 -2.42
N LYS A 131 -27.97 14.47 -3.46
CA LYS A 131 -26.72 14.54 -4.25
C LYS A 131 -25.53 15.01 -3.43
N SER A 132 -25.71 16.00 -2.55
CA SER A 132 -24.65 16.47 -1.66
C SER A 132 -24.23 15.39 -0.64
N GLU A 133 -25.19 14.64 -0.11
CA GLU A 133 -24.92 13.53 0.80
C GLU A 133 -24.21 12.37 0.11
N LEU A 134 -24.62 12.04 -1.11
CA LEU A 134 -23.96 11.07 -1.98
C LEU A 134 -22.51 11.51 -2.28
N PHE A 135 -22.28 12.78 -2.63
CA PHE A 135 -20.95 13.33 -2.85
C PHE A 135 -20.05 13.21 -1.59
N LYS A 136 -20.57 13.55 -0.41
CA LYS A 136 -19.86 13.42 0.87
C LYS A 136 -19.45 11.98 1.16
N ASN A 137 -20.25 11.01 0.74
CA ASN A 137 -19.94 9.58 0.89
C ASN A 137 -18.92 9.10 -0.15
N ILE A 138 -18.94 9.68 -1.35
CA ILE A 138 -18.04 9.37 -2.48
C ILE A 138 -16.63 9.88 -2.26
N ILE A 139 -16.49 11.19 -2.02
CA ILE A 139 -15.18 11.85 -2.01
C ILE A 139 -14.12 11.14 -1.17
N PRO A 140 -14.39 10.69 0.08
CA PRO A 140 -13.40 10.01 0.90
C PRO A 140 -12.73 8.79 0.25
N VAL A 141 -13.45 8.05 -0.61
CA VAL A 141 -12.92 6.88 -1.33
C VAL A 141 -11.89 7.28 -2.37
N PHE A 142 -12.08 8.43 -3.01
CA PHE A 142 -11.25 8.96 -4.07
C PHE A 142 -10.11 9.86 -3.55
N LEU A 143 -10.27 10.44 -2.36
CA LEU A 143 -9.28 11.30 -1.72
C LEU A 143 -7.91 10.65 -1.54
N HIS A 144 -7.84 9.33 -1.32
CA HIS A 144 -6.54 8.68 -1.12
C HIS A 144 -5.70 8.69 -2.40
N GLY A 145 -6.32 8.47 -3.56
CA GLY A 145 -5.67 8.56 -4.88
C GLY A 145 -5.26 10.00 -5.19
N LEU A 146 -6.17 10.94 -4.97
CA LEU A 146 -5.92 12.37 -5.15
C LEU A 146 -4.77 12.88 -4.29
N LYS A 147 -4.74 12.52 -3.00
CA LYS A 147 -3.66 12.91 -2.08
C LYS A 147 -2.30 12.41 -2.54
N GLY A 148 -2.23 11.15 -2.98
CA GLY A 148 -1.00 10.58 -3.52
C GLY A 148 -0.54 11.30 -4.79
N TYR A 149 -1.48 11.67 -5.66
CA TYR A 149 -1.22 12.41 -6.89
C TYR A 149 -0.66 13.82 -6.62
N VAL A 150 -1.39 14.63 -5.84
CA VAL A 150 -1.00 16.01 -5.49
C VAL A 150 0.36 16.05 -4.82
N ASN A 151 0.62 15.14 -3.87
CA ASN A 151 1.93 15.04 -3.22
C ASN A 151 3.06 14.78 -4.21
N ARG A 152 2.88 13.84 -5.14
CA ARG A 152 3.89 13.55 -6.17
C ARG A 152 4.14 14.76 -7.05
N ARG A 153 3.10 15.46 -7.49
CA ARG A 153 3.23 16.67 -8.31
C ARG A 153 4.01 17.78 -7.60
N ILE A 154 3.68 18.05 -6.34
CA ILE A 154 4.40 19.05 -5.52
C ILE A 154 5.87 18.65 -5.33
N ILE A 155 6.15 17.38 -5.06
CA ILE A 155 7.52 16.87 -4.93
C ILE A 155 8.29 17.01 -6.25
N SER A 156 7.70 16.58 -7.38
CA SER A 156 8.32 16.73 -8.70
C SER A 156 8.62 18.19 -9.02
N ALA A 157 7.71 19.10 -8.70
CA ALA A 157 7.92 20.54 -8.90
C ALA A 157 9.05 21.09 -8.02
N LYS A 158 9.15 20.64 -6.77
CA LYS A 158 10.27 21.00 -5.88
C LYS A 158 11.62 20.54 -6.46
N LEU A 159 11.67 19.31 -6.97
CA LEU A 159 12.88 18.75 -7.60
C LEU A 159 13.25 19.52 -8.88
N ALA A 160 12.25 20.00 -9.63
CA ALA A 160 12.44 20.84 -10.81
C ALA A 160 12.77 22.31 -10.48
N GLY A 161 12.94 22.68 -9.21
CA GLY A 161 13.29 24.04 -8.80
C GLY A 161 12.14 25.06 -8.84
N LEU A 162 10.89 24.61 -9.02
CA LEU A 162 9.72 25.49 -9.08
C LEU A 162 9.35 25.99 -7.67
N LYS A 163 9.81 27.20 -7.33
CA LYS A 163 9.53 27.86 -6.04
C LYS A 163 8.04 28.08 -5.77
N ALA A 164 7.24 28.28 -6.82
CA ALA A 164 5.80 28.46 -6.74
C ALA A 164 5.09 27.32 -5.98
N LEU A 165 5.53 26.07 -6.19
CA LEU A 165 4.93 24.89 -5.58
C LEU A 165 5.65 24.43 -4.31
N SER A 166 6.75 25.07 -3.93
CA SER A 166 7.58 24.60 -2.81
C SER A 166 6.95 24.87 -1.43
N ASN A 167 6.16 25.94 -1.33
CA ASN A 167 5.53 26.40 -0.08
C ASN A 167 4.05 26.01 0.07
N ILE A 168 3.51 25.23 -0.87
CA ILE A 168 2.10 24.85 -0.87
C ILE A 168 1.88 23.64 0.03
N ASP A 169 0.87 23.71 0.92
CA ASP A 169 0.36 22.53 1.61
C ASP A 169 -0.49 21.71 0.62
N PRO A 170 -0.15 20.43 0.38
CA PRO A 170 -0.97 19.52 -0.42
C PRO A 170 -2.45 19.49 -0.02
N LYS A 171 -2.78 19.76 1.25
CA LYS A 171 -4.17 19.82 1.72
C LYS A 171 -4.96 20.96 1.08
N ASP A 172 -4.33 22.11 0.84
CA ASP A 172 -5.01 23.27 0.28
C ASP A 172 -5.43 23.00 -1.17
N VAL A 173 -4.53 22.39 -1.94
CA VAL A 173 -4.82 21.91 -3.30
C VAL A 173 -5.94 20.89 -3.30
N ILE A 174 -5.90 19.91 -2.38
CA ILE A 174 -6.94 18.88 -2.27
C ILE A 174 -8.31 19.49 -1.93
N ASN A 175 -8.35 20.44 -1.00
CA ASN A 175 -9.58 21.10 -0.59
C ASN A 175 -10.20 21.89 -1.77
N GLU A 176 -9.38 22.66 -2.49
CA GLU A 176 -9.81 23.41 -3.67
C GLU A 176 -10.37 22.48 -4.76
N VAL A 177 -9.70 21.36 -5.04
CA VAL A 177 -10.18 20.35 -5.98
C VAL A 177 -11.54 19.79 -5.56
N VAL A 178 -11.72 19.45 -4.29
CA VAL A 178 -12.99 18.92 -3.78
C VAL A 178 -14.11 19.95 -3.92
N LEU A 179 -13.85 21.23 -3.65
CA LEU A 179 -14.83 22.30 -3.81
C LEU A 179 -15.26 22.46 -5.27
N ARG A 180 -14.31 22.53 -6.20
CA ARG A 180 -14.62 22.69 -7.63
C ARG A 180 -15.39 21.52 -8.21
N VAL A 181 -15.00 20.29 -7.84
CA VAL A 181 -15.70 19.08 -8.26
C VAL A 181 -17.08 18.99 -7.64
N HIS A 182 -17.27 19.46 -6.39
CA HIS A 182 -18.60 19.57 -5.78
C HIS A 182 -19.51 20.51 -6.58
N ASP A 183 -19.02 21.71 -6.91
CA ASP A 183 -19.82 22.76 -7.57
C ASP A 183 -20.25 22.37 -8.98
N THR A 184 -19.48 21.48 -9.60
CA THR A 184 -19.75 20.96 -10.94
C THR A 184 -20.36 19.56 -10.91
N PHE A 185 -20.46 18.91 -9.74
CA PHE A 185 -20.93 17.53 -9.57
C PHE A 185 -22.30 17.30 -10.19
N ASN A 186 -23.21 18.26 -10.00
CA ASN A 186 -24.57 18.24 -10.54
C ASN A 186 -24.64 18.27 -12.07
N LYS A 187 -23.58 18.73 -12.75
CA LYS A 187 -23.50 18.85 -14.21
C LYS A 187 -22.88 17.62 -14.88
N ASN A 188 -22.11 16.80 -14.15
CA ASN A 188 -21.35 15.66 -14.67
C ASN A 188 -21.72 14.34 -13.95
N THR A 189 -23.00 14.12 -13.69
CA THR A 189 -23.49 12.96 -12.93
C THR A 189 -23.42 11.63 -13.69
N GLU A 190 -23.16 11.64 -15.00
CA GLU A 190 -23.30 10.48 -15.86
C GLU A 190 -22.19 9.43 -15.68
N ASN A 191 -21.04 9.77 -15.09
CA ASN A 191 -19.94 8.82 -14.95
C ASN A 191 -19.13 8.97 -13.66
N ILE A 192 -19.70 8.54 -12.53
CA ILE A 192 -19.00 8.45 -11.23
C ILE A 192 -17.73 7.57 -11.31
N GLN A 193 -17.64 6.63 -12.26
CA GLN A 193 -16.41 5.88 -12.52
C GLN A 193 -15.25 6.79 -12.99
N ASP A 194 -15.57 7.93 -13.60
CA ASP A 194 -14.62 8.94 -14.05
C ASP A 194 -14.35 10.02 -12.99
N ILE A 195 -14.96 9.96 -11.79
CA ILE A 195 -14.72 10.99 -10.76
C ILE A 195 -13.25 11.03 -10.34
N ASN A 196 -12.54 9.91 -10.41
CA ASN A 196 -11.09 9.86 -10.22
C ASN A 196 -10.35 10.68 -11.28
N ILE A 197 -10.73 10.49 -12.55
CA ILE A 197 -10.15 11.22 -13.69
C ILE A 197 -10.45 12.70 -13.53
N TRP A 198 -11.66 13.03 -13.09
CA TRP A 198 -12.08 14.40 -12.87
C TRP A 198 -11.32 15.07 -11.73
N LEU A 199 -11.20 14.42 -10.58
CA LEU A 199 -10.41 14.91 -9.45
C LEU A 199 -8.94 15.11 -9.84
N ILE A 200 -8.37 14.23 -10.68
CA ILE A 200 -7.00 14.37 -11.18
C ILE A 200 -6.88 15.55 -12.14
N LYS A 201 -7.81 15.68 -13.10
CA LYS A 201 -7.85 16.82 -14.04
C LYS A 201 -7.99 18.14 -13.30
N GLU A 202 -8.87 18.19 -12.30
CA GLU A 202 -9.08 19.40 -11.51
C GLU A 202 -7.87 19.70 -10.63
N ALA A 203 -7.18 18.68 -10.13
CA ALA A 203 -5.89 18.86 -9.44
C ALA A 203 -4.83 19.45 -10.35
N ASP A 204 -4.75 19.02 -11.61
CA ASP A 204 -3.87 19.64 -12.61
C ASP A 204 -4.27 21.09 -12.86
N ASN A 205 -5.57 21.40 -13.00
CA ASN A 205 -6.04 22.79 -13.16
C ASN A 205 -5.62 23.68 -11.99
N VAL A 206 -5.87 23.24 -10.74
CA VAL A 206 -5.50 23.99 -9.54
C VAL A 206 -3.98 24.18 -9.45
N LEU A 207 -3.20 23.13 -9.69
CA LEU A 207 -1.73 23.23 -9.66
C LEU A 207 -1.18 24.14 -10.76
N ASN A 208 -1.75 24.07 -11.97
CA ASN A 208 -1.37 24.92 -13.10
C ASN A 208 -1.75 26.37 -12.85
N GLU A 209 -2.93 26.66 -12.29
CA GLU A 209 -3.30 28.02 -11.92
C GLU A 209 -2.35 28.61 -10.88
N ILE A 210 -1.91 27.80 -9.93
CA ILE A 210 -0.92 28.27 -8.95
C ILE A 210 0.42 28.52 -9.65
N LEU A 211 0.84 27.66 -10.57
CA LEU A 211 2.05 27.89 -11.37
C LEU A 211 1.92 29.16 -12.22
N ASP A 212 0.82 29.35 -12.93
CA ASP A 212 0.56 30.47 -13.82
C ASP A 212 0.49 31.80 -13.07
N LYS A 213 -0.15 31.84 -11.89
CA LYS A 213 -0.12 33.00 -10.99
C LYS A 213 1.30 33.38 -10.54
N ASN A 214 2.23 32.43 -10.53
CA ASN A 214 3.62 32.64 -10.17
C ASN A 214 4.56 32.77 -11.40
N LYS A 215 4.05 32.57 -12.64
CA LYS A 215 4.83 32.75 -13.88
C LYS A 215 5.08 34.21 -14.22
N GLU A 216 4.33 35.16 -13.65
CA GLU A 216 4.68 36.58 -13.74
C GLU A 216 6.04 36.90 -13.09
N GLU A 217 6.62 35.98 -12.30
CA GLU A 217 7.96 36.13 -11.75
C GLU A 217 9.04 35.18 -12.30
N ASN A 218 8.76 34.09 -13.04
CA ASN A 218 9.80 33.25 -13.64
C ASN A 218 9.32 32.40 -14.84
N VAL A 219 9.98 32.63 -16.00
CA VAL A 219 10.27 31.77 -17.17
C VAL A 219 9.27 30.64 -17.56
N SER A 220 8.79 30.71 -18.81
CA SER A 220 7.80 29.81 -19.42
C SER A 220 8.24 28.33 -19.47
N TYR A 221 7.28 27.43 -19.28
CA TYR A 221 7.42 25.97 -19.38
C TYR A 221 7.94 25.51 -20.76
N GLU A 222 7.69 26.28 -21.81
CA GLU A 222 8.21 26.03 -23.16
C GLU A 222 9.72 26.23 -23.25
N GLU A 223 10.29 27.17 -22.48
CA GLU A 223 11.75 27.35 -22.45
C GLU A 223 12.45 26.19 -21.74
N LEU A 224 11.83 25.59 -20.72
CA LEU A 224 12.38 24.41 -20.02
C LEU A 224 12.33 23.15 -20.88
N VAL A 225 11.22 22.90 -21.59
CA VAL A 225 11.10 21.75 -22.50
C VAL A 225 12.08 21.87 -23.68
N ASN A 226 12.27 23.08 -24.22
CA ASN A 226 13.26 23.32 -25.27
C ASN A 226 14.71 23.18 -24.76
N ASN A 227 14.98 23.54 -23.50
CA ASN A 227 16.30 23.38 -22.90
C ASN A 227 16.61 21.91 -22.57
N GLU A 228 15.62 21.10 -22.18
CA GLU A 228 15.76 19.65 -22.02
C GLU A 228 15.90 18.92 -23.37
N LEU A 229 15.15 19.31 -24.41
CA LEU A 229 15.31 18.77 -25.77
C LEU A 229 16.69 19.10 -26.36
N GLY A 230 17.19 20.32 -26.16
CA GLY A 230 18.54 20.72 -26.58
C GLY A 230 19.67 20.04 -25.81
N GLN A 231 19.39 19.46 -24.63
CA GLN A 231 20.33 18.64 -23.86
C GLN A 231 20.25 17.14 -24.19
N LEU A 232 19.17 16.69 -24.83
CA LEU A 232 18.98 15.30 -25.30
C LEU A 232 19.44 15.10 -26.76
N GLU A 233 19.66 16.16 -27.53
CA GLU A 233 20.43 16.09 -28.78
C GLU A 233 21.92 15.87 -28.45
N GLU A 234 22.33 14.62 -28.25
CA GLU A 234 23.74 14.22 -28.25
C GLU A 234 24.37 14.68 -29.57
N LYS A 235 25.27 15.68 -29.49
CA LYS A 235 26.08 16.11 -30.63
C LYS A 235 27.13 15.03 -30.91
N PHE A 236 26.80 14.07 -31.76
CA PHE A 236 27.82 13.21 -32.36
C PHE A 236 28.68 14.06 -33.29
N THR A 237 29.87 14.42 -32.83
CA THR A 237 30.91 14.97 -33.69
C THR A 237 31.93 13.88 -33.99
N VAL A 238 32.16 13.62 -35.28
CA VAL A 238 33.22 12.74 -35.76
C VAL A 238 34.52 13.53 -35.69
N ASP A 239 35.44 13.15 -34.80
CA ASP A 239 36.83 13.62 -34.90
C ASP A 239 37.51 12.89 -36.08
N GLY A 240 38.48 13.54 -36.72
CA GLY A 240 39.08 13.18 -38.02
C GLY A 240 39.83 11.84 -38.09
N GLY A 241 39.57 10.91 -37.18
CA GLY A 241 40.14 9.56 -37.10
C GLY A 241 39.10 8.41 -37.01
N TYR A 242 37.80 8.66 -37.22
CA TYR A 242 36.74 7.62 -37.30
C TYR A 242 36.49 6.74 -36.07
N ASP A 243 36.88 7.16 -34.85
CA ASP A 243 36.40 6.52 -33.62
C ASP A 243 35.36 7.40 -32.90
N LEU A 244 34.27 6.75 -32.44
CA LEU A 244 33.18 7.40 -31.70
C LEU A 244 33.56 7.57 -30.23
N VAL A 245 33.56 8.81 -29.73
CA VAL A 245 33.78 9.11 -28.31
C VAL A 245 32.59 9.88 -27.75
N MET A 246 32.04 9.41 -26.63
CA MET A 246 31.07 10.18 -25.85
C MET A 246 31.80 11.24 -25.00
N THR A 247 31.33 12.48 -25.04
CA THR A 247 31.65 13.51 -24.03
C THR A 247 30.50 13.67 -23.06
#